data_AF-A0A5K0X993-F1
#
_entry.id   AF-A0A5K0X993-F1
#
_cell.length_a   1.000
_cell.length_b   1.000
_cell.length_c   1.000
_cell.angle_alpha   90.00
_cell.angle_beta   90.00
_cell.angle_gamma   90.00
#
_symmetry.space_group_name_H-M   'P 1'
#
loop_
_entity.id
_entity.type
_entity.pdbx_description
1 polymer ?
#
loop_
_entity_poly.entity_id
_entity_poly.type
_entity_poly.pdbx_seq_one_letter_code
_entity_poly.pdbx_strand_id
1 'polypeptide(L)'
;LFRSFAFNPSSTVGQTDQIFRIQHSEALQTVVRLNVGGAYVTPTSDSGLLFRTWYDDSPYVYGAALGVSYNRDPNIRVQNSDAFPDYIAPTDVYGTARSMGLNASVDKNYNLQWNIAIDNGFRYWVRLHFCEIQSKINNVNQRVFDIYVNNMTADLKFDVLDYASKKVNTTILTGVAVYRDYIIEVPVEGSERSYMSITLHPDAEIGPNHADAILNGLEVFKVNDSSGNLAGPNPDLPWAPAPKNSSPPVGRHGGGHSLVIAGAVGGIAAALVAGACTCGSRYRLT
;
A
#
# COMPACT_ATOMS: atom_id res chain seq x y z
N LEU A 1 -10.96 20.43 -12.31
CA LEU A 1 -10.35 19.81 -11.11
C LEU A 1 -9.04 19.06 -11.40
N PHE A 2 -8.73 18.65 -12.64
CA PHE A 2 -7.48 17.94 -12.99
C PHE A 2 -6.36 18.81 -13.64
N ARG A 3 -6.36 20.13 -13.45
CA ARG A 3 -5.45 21.04 -14.20
C ARG A 3 -4.07 21.30 -13.56
N SER A 4 -3.72 20.66 -12.43
CA SER A 4 -2.44 20.96 -11.76
C SER A 4 -1.70 19.75 -11.20
N PHE A 5 -1.86 18.55 -11.78
CA PHE A 5 -0.80 17.55 -11.65
C PHE A 5 0.36 18.03 -12.51
N ALA A 6 1.15 18.97 -11.99
CA ALA A 6 2.51 19.12 -12.47
C ALA A 6 3.20 17.80 -12.11
N PHE A 7 3.24 16.85 -13.05
CA PHE A 7 4.01 15.65 -12.88
C PHE A 7 5.46 16.07 -12.72
N ASN A 8 5.96 16.00 -11.49
CA ASN A 8 7.37 16.17 -11.24
C ASN A 8 8.11 15.10 -12.07
N PRO A 9 9.23 15.46 -12.71
CA PRO A 9 10.01 14.51 -13.49
C PRO A 9 10.36 13.28 -12.63
N SER A 10 10.04 12.08 -13.13
CA SER A 10 10.35 10.81 -12.47
C SER A 10 11.71 10.32 -12.94
N SER A 11 12.50 9.73 -12.03
CA SER A 11 13.78 9.12 -12.40
C SER A 11 13.54 7.72 -12.97
N THR A 12 14.18 7.38 -14.08
CA THR A 12 14.15 6.02 -14.64
C THR A 12 15.04 5.11 -13.79
N VAL A 13 14.47 4.00 -13.29
CA VAL A 13 15.22 3.03 -12.50
C VAL A 13 16.34 2.40 -13.35
N GLY A 14 17.54 2.31 -12.80
CA GLY A 14 18.71 1.74 -13.46
C GLY A 14 19.38 2.65 -14.49
N GLN A 15 18.89 3.89 -14.67
CA GLN A 15 19.47 4.85 -15.62
C GLN A 15 19.62 6.23 -14.97
N THR A 16 20.87 6.58 -14.62
CA THR A 16 21.20 7.91 -14.10
C THR A 16 20.88 8.98 -15.16
N ASP A 17 20.26 10.08 -14.75
CA ASP A 17 19.91 11.26 -15.57
C ASP A 17 18.82 11.09 -16.63
N GLN A 18 18.22 9.90 -16.78
CA GLN A 18 16.99 9.77 -17.58
C GLN A 18 15.77 10.13 -16.77
N ILE A 19 15.07 11.15 -17.25
CA ILE A 19 13.82 11.64 -16.68
C ILE A 19 12.66 11.16 -17.55
N PHE A 20 11.74 10.44 -16.95
CA PHE A 20 10.46 10.11 -17.57
C PHE A 20 9.35 11.00 -17.01
N ARG A 21 8.45 11.46 -17.88
CA ARG A 21 7.25 12.19 -17.48
C ARG A 21 6.02 11.42 -17.93
N ILE A 22 5.13 11.14 -16.98
CA ILE A 22 3.79 10.65 -17.31
C ILE A 22 3.09 11.75 -18.11
N GLN A 23 2.64 11.38 -19.31
CA GLN A 23 1.95 12.28 -20.22
C GLN A 23 0.50 12.46 -19.77
N HIS A 24 -0.08 13.62 -20.03
CA HIS A 24 -1.48 13.90 -19.69
C HIS A 24 -2.49 12.95 -20.35
N SER A 25 -2.10 12.30 -21.45
CA SER A 25 -2.90 11.30 -22.17
C SER A 25 -2.79 9.89 -21.60
N GLU A 26 -1.86 9.64 -20.68
CA GLU A 26 -1.68 8.33 -20.07
C GLU A 26 -2.68 8.12 -18.93
N ALA A 27 -3.31 6.95 -18.92
CA ALA A 27 -4.18 6.48 -17.87
C ALA A 27 -3.39 5.66 -16.85
N LEU A 28 -3.77 5.77 -15.57
CA LEU A 28 -3.12 5.10 -14.45
C LEU A 28 -4.11 4.18 -13.74
N GLN A 29 -3.68 2.97 -13.44
CA GLN A 29 -4.36 2.07 -12.50
C GLN A 29 -3.57 2.03 -11.19
N THR A 30 -4.20 2.35 -10.05
CA THR A 30 -3.58 2.15 -8.74
C THR A 30 -3.44 0.65 -8.48
N VAL A 31 -2.22 0.16 -8.29
CA VAL A 31 -1.92 -1.23 -7.89
C VAL A 31 -1.95 -1.33 -6.37
N VAL A 32 -1.18 -0.47 -5.70
CA VAL A 32 -1.19 -0.34 -4.23
C VAL A 32 -1.07 1.13 -3.83
N ARG A 33 -1.59 1.44 -2.64
CA ARG A 33 -1.44 2.72 -1.93
C ARG A 33 -1.35 2.42 -0.45
N LEU A 34 -0.16 2.62 0.12
CA LEU A 34 0.20 2.13 1.45
C LEU A 34 0.60 3.29 2.37
N ASN A 35 0.05 3.28 3.59
CA ASN A 35 0.51 4.04 4.73
C ASN A 35 1.57 3.22 5.47
N VAL A 36 2.85 3.55 5.27
CA VAL A 36 3.96 2.70 5.70
C VAL A 36 4.23 2.88 7.19
N GLY A 37 4.19 1.77 7.93
CA GLY A 37 4.28 1.76 9.39
C GLY A 37 3.06 2.36 10.11
N GLY A 38 2.01 2.71 9.37
CA GLY A 38 0.81 3.32 9.87
C GLY A 38 -0.43 2.44 9.75
N ALA A 39 -1.55 2.93 10.27
CA ALA A 39 -2.83 2.26 10.17
C ALA A 39 -3.55 2.59 8.85
N TYR A 40 -4.61 1.82 8.58
CA TYR A 40 -5.54 2.08 7.48
C TYR A 40 -6.12 3.50 7.55
N VAL A 41 -6.07 4.22 6.43
CA VAL A 41 -6.69 5.55 6.27
C VAL A 41 -7.93 5.41 5.38
N THR A 42 -9.08 5.78 5.96
CA THR A 42 -10.38 5.73 5.27
C THR A 42 -10.46 6.76 4.15
N PRO A 43 -11.31 6.56 3.12
CA PRO A 43 -11.59 7.57 2.11
C PRO A 43 -12.00 8.94 2.68
N THR A 44 -12.75 8.95 3.79
CA THR A 44 -13.19 10.19 4.45
C THR A 44 -12.10 10.90 5.25
N SER A 45 -11.00 10.21 5.54
CA SER A 45 -9.83 10.73 6.23
C SER A 45 -8.70 11.12 5.25
N ASP A 46 -8.89 10.92 3.95
CA ASP A 46 -7.92 11.31 2.93
C ASP A 46 -7.88 12.83 2.72
N SER A 47 -6.73 13.34 2.30
CA SER A 47 -6.55 14.77 2.03
C SER A 47 -7.12 15.20 0.67
N GLY A 48 -7.37 16.51 0.53
CA GLY A 48 -7.75 17.11 -0.76
C GLY A 48 -9.11 16.69 -1.34
N LEU A 49 -9.98 16.04 -0.56
CA LEU A 49 -11.26 15.48 -1.02
C LEU A 49 -11.08 14.48 -2.19
N LEU A 50 -9.98 13.73 -2.18
CA LEU A 50 -9.66 12.74 -3.22
C LEU A 50 -10.22 11.34 -2.92
N PHE A 51 -10.68 11.10 -1.69
CA PHE A 51 -11.33 9.86 -1.25
C PHE A 51 -10.51 8.58 -1.54
N ARG A 52 -9.18 8.69 -1.52
CA ARG A 52 -8.28 7.55 -1.67
C ARG A 52 -8.24 6.75 -0.37
N THR A 53 -7.96 5.46 -0.51
CA THR A 53 -7.73 4.57 0.63
C THR A 53 -6.24 4.29 0.75
N TRP A 54 -5.69 4.36 1.97
CA TRP A 54 -4.31 3.96 2.25
C TRP A 54 -4.31 2.75 3.17
N TYR A 55 -3.68 1.66 2.75
CA TYR A 55 -3.62 0.40 3.49
C TYR A 55 -2.35 0.30 4.34
N ASP A 56 -2.38 -0.51 5.40
CA ASP A 56 -1.16 -0.91 6.13
C ASP A 56 -0.18 -1.64 5.17
N ASP A 57 1.11 -1.38 5.35
CA ASP A 57 2.16 -1.94 4.51
C ASP A 57 2.60 -3.35 4.91
N SER A 58 2.30 -3.77 6.15
CA SER A 58 2.79 -5.01 6.74
C SER A 58 2.57 -6.27 5.88
N PRO A 59 1.45 -6.46 5.15
CA PRO A 59 1.24 -7.61 4.27
C PRO A 59 2.20 -7.68 3.07
N TYR A 60 2.86 -6.57 2.74
CA TYR A 60 3.76 -6.45 1.58
C TYR A 60 5.24 -6.53 1.97
N VAL A 61 5.57 -6.40 3.25
CA VAL A 61 6.96 -6.49 3.73
C VAL A 61 7.47 -7.91 3.53
N TYR A 62 8.61 -8.04 2.85
CA TYR A 62 9.20 -9.32 2.50
C TYR A 62 10.26 -9.77 3.52
N GLY A 63 10.26 -11.06 3.83
CA GLY A 63 11.27 -11.69 4.68
C GLY A 63 10.98 -11.59 6.18
N ALA A 64 11.95 -12.01 6.99
CA ALA A 64 11.85 -12.00 8.46
C ALA A 64 12.20 -10.64 9.08
N ALA A 65 12.90 -9.79 8.33
CA ALA A 65 13.38 -8.49 8.81
C ALA A 65 12.33 -7.41 8.52
N LEU A 66 11.32 -7.34 9.37
CA LEU A 66 10.16 -6.46 9.21
C LEU A 66 10.44 -4.97 9.49
N GLY A 67 11.66 -4.64 9.92
CA GLY A 67 11.99 -3.29 10.41
C GLY A 67 11.20 -2.92 11.66
N VAL A 68 11.08 -1.62 11.91
CA VAL A 68 10.36 -1.04 13.05
C VAL A 68 9.42 0.05 12.57
N SER A 69 8.14 -0.05 12.93
CA SER A 69 7.16 1.02 12.70
C SER A 69 7.08 1.97 13.89
N TYR A 70 6.91 3.26 13.61
CA TYR A 70 6.76 4.29 14.65
C TYR A 70 5.98 5.51 14.17
N ASN A 71 5.45 6.24 15.14
CA ASN A 71 4.81 7.53 14.93
C ASN A 71 5.84 8.65 15.07
N ARG A 72 5.54 9.82 14.52
CA ARG A 72 6.34 11.03 14.70
C ARG A 72 6.55 11.38 16.19
N ASP A 73 7.72 11.91 16.51
CA ASP A 73 7.98 12.44 17.85
C ASP A 73 6.99 13.58 18.17
N PRO A 74 6.56 13.76 19.44
CA PRO A 74 5.51 14.73 19.79
C PRO A 74 5.81 16.19 19.42
N ASN A 75 7.08 16.57 19.33
CA ASN A 75 7.54 17.90 18.96
C ASN A 75 7.62 18.11 17.44
N ILE A 76 7.49 17.06 16.63
CA ILE A 76 7.53 17.16 15.17
C ILE A 76 6.13 17.40 14.62
N ARG A 77 6.04 18.42 13.76
CA ARG A 77 4.84 18.73 12.99
C ARG A 77 5.11 18.41 11.53
N VAL A 78 4.15 17.74 10.88
CA VAL A 78 4.19 17.54 9.44
C VAL A 78 3.93 18.88 8.76
N GLN A 79 4.81 19.24 7.84
CA GLN A 79 4.83 20.50 7.12
C GLN A 79 4.73 20.20 5.63
N ASN A 80 3.68 20.74 4.99
CA ASN A 80 3.51 20.72 3.55
C ASN A 80 4.08 22.00 2.94
N SER A 81 4.28 22.02 1.62
CA SER A 81 4.80 23.19 0.89
C SER A 81 4.08 23.36 -0.43
N ASP A 82 4.30 24.48 -1.13
CA ASP A 82 3.74 24.66 -2.48
C ASP A 82 4.27 23.60 -3.47
N ALA A 83 5.50 23.12 -3.27
CA ALA A 83 6.09 22.04 -4.05
C ALA A 83 5.50 20.67 -3.70
N PHE A 84 5.01 20.51 -2.46
CA PHE A 84 4.40 19.28 -1.94
C PHE A 84 3.11 19.63 -1.15
N PRO A 85 2.00 19.92 -1.86
CA PRO A 85 0.76 20.33 -1.21
C PRO A 85 0.16 19.23 -0.33
N ASP A 86 -0.67 19.64 0.63
CA ASP A 86 -1.30 18.73 1.60
C ASP A 86 -2.22 17.66 0.99
N TYR A 87 -2.79 17.92 -0.19
CA TYR A 87 -3.59 16.95 -0.93
C TYR A 87 -2.78 15.79 -1.52
N ILE A 88 -1.45 15.86 -1.54
CA ILE A 88 -0.61 14.78 -2.09
C ILE A 88 -0.78 13.49 -1.29
N ALA A 89 -0.75 13.56 0.03
CA ALA A 89 -1.08 12.46 0.93
C ALA A 89 -1.49 13.05 2.30
N PRO A 90 -2.36 12.37 3.08
CA PRO A 90 -2.82 12.89 4.36
C PRO A 90 -1.68 12.93 5.39
N THR A 91 -1.84 13.77 6.40
CA THR A 91 -0.88 13.89 7.52
C THR A 91 -0.63 12.55 8.22
N ASP A 92 -1.60 11.66 8.23
CA ASP A 92 -1.45 10.32 8.80
C ASP A 92 -0.38 9.49 8.10
N VAL A 93 -0.21 9.65 6.77
CA VAL A 93 0.85 8.98 5.99
C VAL A 93 2.22 9.54 6.37
N TYR A 94 2.37 10.86 6.35
CA TYR A 94 3.63 11.51 6.72
C TYR A 94 3.91 11.53 8.23
N GLY A 95 2.96 11.09 9.05
CA GLY A 95 3.04 11.04 10.52
C GLY A 95 3.50 9.70 11.05
N THR A 96 3.57 8.67 10.21
CA THR A 96 4.08 7.33 10.51
C THR A 96 5.18 6.94 9.56
N ALA A 97 6.01 5.98 9.96
CA ALA A 97 7.03 5.41 9.10
C ALA A 97 7.37 3.99 9.51
N ARG A 98 8.03 3.28 8.59
CA ARG A 98 8.83 2.09 8.87
C ARG A 98 10.30 2.40 8.62
N SER A 99 11.15 2.06 9.57
CA SER A 99 12.61 2.10 9.44
C SER A 99 13.23 0.72 9.68
N MET A 100 14.56 0.63 9.60
CA MET A 100 15.28 -0.63 9.80
C MET A 100 15.48 -0.94 11.28
N GLY A 101 15.72 0.08 12.10
CA GLY A 101 15.79 -0.09 13.54
C GLY A 101 16.74 0.88 14.22
N LEU A 102 17.23 0.47 15.39
CA LEU A 102 18.19 1.24 16.19
C LEU A 102 19.58 0.59 16.22
N ASN A 103 19.75 -0.59 15.62
CA ASN A 103 20.98 -1.35 15.69
C ASN A 103 21.65 -1.32 14.32
N ALA A 104 22.44 -0.28 14.09
CA ALA A 104 23.14 -0.07 12.84
C ALA A 104 24.06 -1.24 12.43
N SER A 105 24.55 -2.07 13.38
CA SER A 105 25.30 -3.29 13.04
C SER A 105 24.40 -4.39 12.46
N VAL A 106 23.12 -4.43 12.82
CA VAL A 106 22.12 -5.30 12.20
C VAL A 106 21.63 -4.68 10.90
N ASP A 107 21.32 -3.38 10.90
CA ASP A 107 20.69 -2.67 9.79
C ASP A 107 21.55 -2.69 8.51
N LYS A 108 22.88 -2.71 8.63
CA LYS A 108 23.81 -2.90 7.49
C LYS A 108 23.77 -4.29 6.85
N ASN A 109 23.17 -5.29 7.50
CA ASN A 109 23.23 -6.69 7.07
C ASN A 109 21.92 -7.22 6.49
N TYR A 110 20.91 -6.37 6.29
CA TYR A 110 19.66 -6.78 5.66
C TYR A 110 19.05 -5.66 4.83
N ASN A 111 18.02 -6.00 4.07
CA ASN A 111 17.28 -5.08 3.22
C ASN A 111 15.87 -4.92 3.77
N LEU A 112 15.41 -3.68 3.93
CA LEU A 112 13.99 -3.42 4.19
C LEU A 112 13.27 -3.40 2.85
N GLN A 113 12.43 -4.40 2.61
CA GLN A 113 11.88 -4.67 1.28
C GLN A 113 10.37 -4.88 1.29
N TRP A 114 9.69 -4.32 0.29
CA TRP A 114 8.30 -4.59 -0.04
C TRP A 114 8.21 -5.34 -1.36
N ASN A 115 7.33 -6.36 -1.43
CA ASN A 115 7.03 -7.10 -2.66
C ASN A 115 5.58 -6.85 -3.08
N ILE A 116 5.40 -6.26 -4.26
CA ILE A 116 4.10 -5.90 -4.82
C ILE A 116 3.80 -6.78 -6.02
N ALA A 117 2.71 -7.54 -6.00
CA ALA A 117 2.28 -8.31 -7.16
C ALA A 117 1.89 -7.36 -8.32
N ILE A 118 2.43 -7.62 -9.51
CA ILE A 118 2.25 -6.80 -10.71
C ILE A 118 2.03 -7.66 -11.96
N ASP A 119 1.46 -7.04 -13.00
CA ASP A 119 1.35 -7.63 -14.33
C ASP A 119 2.57 -7.25 -15.17
N ASN A 120 3.20 -8.22 -15.82
CA ASN A 120 4.36 -7.98 -16.67
C ASN A 120 3.94 -7.34 -18.01
N GLY A 121 4.88 -6.67 -18.68
CA GLY A 121 4.64 -5.98 -19.96
C GLY A 121 4.14 -4.54 -19.82
N PHE A 122 4.12 -4.00 -18.61
CA PHE A 122 3.71 -2.63 -18.34
C PHE A 122 4.85 -1.78 -17.77
N ARG A 123 4.70 -0.46 -17.92
CA ARG A 123 5.43 0.51 -17.13
C ARG A 123 4.69 0.77 -15.83
N TYR A 124 5.47 1.03 -14.80
CA TYR A 124 4.97 1.35 -13.48
C TYR A 124 5.56 2.65 -12.98
N TRP A 125 4.69 3.48 -12.41
CA TRP A 125 5.05 4.69 -11.70
C TRP A 125 5.02 4.41 -10.20
N VAL A 126 6.19 4.49 -9.57
CA VAL A 126 6.39 4.20 -8.15
C VAL A 126 6.66 5.52 -7.44
N ARG A 127 5.79 5.89 -6.50
CA ARG A 127 5.95 7.07 -5.67
C ARG A 127 6.28 6.66 -4.24
N LEU A 128 7.43 7.12 -3.75
CA LEU A 128 7.85 6.96 -2.37
C LEU A 128 7.62 8.27 -1.61
N HIS A 129 6.88 8.21 -0.51
CA HIS A 129 6.62 9.35 0.36
C HIS A 129 7.59 9.34 1.54
N PHE A 130 8.21 10.50 1.79
CA PHE A 130 9.16 10.68 2.88
C PHE A 130 8.83 11.89 3.74
N CYS A 131 9.09 11.75 5.03
CA CYS A 131 9.06 12.79 6.03
C CYS A 131 9.95 12.31 7.17
N GLU A 132 10.99 13.06 7.51
CA GLU A 132 11.80 12.73 8.67
C GLU A 132 11.01 13.09 9.94
N ILE A 133 10.64 12.09 10.74
CA ILE A 133 9.70 12.25 11.85
C ILE A 133 10.32 12.03 13.23
N GLN A 134 11.63 11.81 13.31
CA GLN A 134 12.35 11.69 14.58
C GLN A 134 13.15 12.96 14.85
N SER A 135 12.97 13.53 16.04
CA SER A 135 13.64 14.76 16.48
C SER A 135 15.15 14.64 16.59
N LYS A 136 15.66 13.41 16.78
CA LYS A 136 17.10 13.10 16.80
C LYS A 136 17.77 13.19 15.41
N ILE A 137 16.98 13.13 14.33
CA ILE A 137 17.44 13.25 12.95
C ILE A 137 17.01 14.64 12.44
N ASN A 138 17.92 15.59 12.57
CA ASN A 138 17.68 17.01 12.33
C ASN A 138 18.76 17.69 11.47
N ASN A 139 19.77 16.94 11.03
CA ASN A 139 20.82 17.40 10.13
C ASN A 139 20.99 16.42 8.97
N VAL A 140 21.35 16.98 7.81
CA VAL A 140 21.80 16.20 6.65
C VAL A 140 22.95 15.27 7.06
N ASN A 141 23.02 14.12 6.39
CA ASN A 141 23.98 13.04 6.56
C ASN A 141 23.83 12.22 7.84
N GLN A 142 22.69 12.30 8.53
CA GLN A 142 22.38 11.48 9.72
C GLN A 142 21.62 10.19 9.41
N ARG A 143 20.89 10.14 8.29
CA ARG A 143 20.24 8.95 7.75
C ARG A 143 20.32 9.01 6.24
N VAL A 144 21.16 8.15 5.67
CA VAL A 144 21.44 8.08 4.24
C VAL A 144 21.31 6.63 3.82
N PHE A 145 20.53 6.40 2.77
CA PHE A 145 20.21 5.06 2.31
C PHE A 145 20.06 5.02 0.80
N ASP A 146 20.28 3.83 0.23
CA ASP A 146 20.09 3.53 -1.17
C ASP A 146 18.67 2.99 -1.39
N ILE A 147 18.11 3.30 -2.55
CA ILE A 147 16.78 2.91 -2.98
C ILE A 147 16.94 2.04 -4.23
N TYR A 148 16.36 0.85 -4.20
CA TYR A 148 16.33 -0.07 -5.33
C TYR A 148 14.89 -0.44 -5.68
N VAL A 149 14.63 -0.59 -6.98
CA VAL A 149 13.37 -1.14 -7.49
C VAL A 149 13.73 -2.28 -8.44
N ASN A 150 13.19 -3.48 -8.21
CA ASN A 150 13.59 -4.72 -8.90
C ASN A 150 15.10 -4.97 -8.88
N ASN A 151 15.74 -4.74 -7.73
CA ASN A 151 17.19 -4.87 -7.53
C ASN A 151 18.05 -3.97 -8.43
N MET A 152 17.42 -3.02 -9.15
CA MET A 152 18.11 -1.98 -9.90
C MET A 152 18.13 -0.71 -9.08
N THR A 153 19.26 0.00 -9.14
CA THR A 153 19.45 1.27 -8.45
C THR A 153 18.44 2.32 -8.93
N ALA A 154 17.67 2.88 -8.00
CA ALA A 154 16.73 3.97 -8.26
C ALA A 154 17.30 5.31 -7.76
N ASP A 155 17.88 5.34 -6.55
CA ASP A 155 18.59 6.49 -6.00
C ASP A 155 19.70 5.98 -5.07
N LEU A 156 20.88 6.60 -5.14
CA LEU A 156 21.99 6.28 -4.24
C LEU A 156 22.20 7.44 -3.29
N LYS A 157 22.58 7.11 -2.05
CA LYS A 157 22.88 8.10 -1.01
C LYS A 157 21.72 9.07 -0.77
N PHE A 158 20.49 8.55 -0.79
CA PHE A 158 19.30 9.34 -0.57
C PHE A 158 19.21 9.78 0.90
N ASP A 159 19.03 11.08 1.10
CA ASP A 159 18.82 11.70 2.40
C ASP A 159 17.56 12.57 2.32
N VAL A 160 16.59 12.28 3.18
CA VAL A 160 15.29 12.97 3.21
C VAL A 160 15.46 14.45 3.52
N LEU A 161 16.34 14.80 4.47
CA LEU A 161 16.57 16.19 4.89
C LEU A 161 17.29 16.96 3.78
N ASP A 162 18.30 16.37 3.16
CA ASP A 162 19.00 16.99 2.03
C ASP A 162 18.05 17.20 0.84
N TYR A 163 17.26 16.17 0.50
CA TYR A 163 16.27 16.26 -0.56
C TYR A 163 15.22 17.34 -0.28
N ALA A 164 14.69 17.40 0.94
CA ALA A 164 13.76 18.44 1.35
C ALA A 164 14.38 19.84 1.24
N SER A 165 15.63 20.02 1.68
CA SER A 165 16.33 21.32 1.65
C SER A 165 16.50 21.89 0.24
N LYS A 166 16.62 21.01 -0.76
CA LYS A 166 16.75 21.37 -2.18
C LYS A 166 15.41 21.70 -2.84
N LYS A 167 14.30 21.34 -2.21
CA LYS A 167 12.94 21.45 -2.79
C LYS A 167 12.07 22.49 -2.09
N VAL A 168 12.32 22.74 -0.82
CA VAL A 168 11.50 23.62 0.03
C VAL A 168 12.40 24.66 0.68
N ASN A 169 12.00 25.93 0.62
CA ASN A 169 12.70 27.01 1.31
C ASN A 169 12.26 27.08 2.78
N THR A 170 12.89 26.28 3.63
CA THR A 170 12.64 26.24 5.09
C THR A 170 13.94 25.97 5.86
N THR A 171 14.02 26.51 7.07
CA THR A 171 15.14 26.28 8.00
C THR A 171 14.95 25.01 8.83
N ILE A 172 13.71 24.52 8.98
CA ILE A 172 13.39 23.30 9.73
C ILE A 172 13.02 22.21 8.73
N LEU A 173 13.94 21.25 8.55
CA LEU A 173 13.80 20.16 7.58
C LEU A 173 13.07 18.93 8.16
N THR A 174 13.18 18.68 9.46
CA THR A 174 12.42 17.62 10.14
C THR A 174 10.92 17.93 10.05
N GLY A 175 10.12 16.92 9.70
CA GLY A 175 8.69 17.04 9.50
C GLY A 175 8.29 17.58 8.12
N VAL A 176 9.22 17.91 7.22
CA VAL A 176 8.87 18.35 5.86
C VAL A 176 8.44 17.15 5.03
N ALA A 177 7.20 17.16 4.55
CA ALA A 177 6.63 16.14 3.68
C ALA A 177 7.16 16.31 2.25
N VAL A 178 7.74 15.26 1.70
CA VAL A 178 8.25 15.19 0.33
C VAL A 178 7.88 13.86 -0.32
N TYR A 179 8.01 13.78 -1.64
CA TYR A 179 7.94 12.50 -2.34
C TYR A 179 8.98 12.42 -3.46
N ARG A 180 9.27 11.19 -3.88
CA ARG A 180 10.17 10.87 -4.97
C ARG A 180 9.50 9.86 -5.90
N ASP A 181 9.52 10.17 -7.19
CA ASP A 181 8.86 9.39 -8.23
C ASP A 181 9.89 8.65 -9.08
N TYR A 182 9.62 7.37 -9.33
CA TYR A 182 10.42 6.51 -10.17
C TYR A 182 9.55 5.84 -11.23
N ILE A 183 10.14 5.57 -12.39
CA ILE A 183 9.50 4.76 -13.42
C ILE A 183 10.35 3.57 -13.76
N ILE A 184 9.69 2.41 -13.86
CA ILE A 184 10.29 1.14 -14.24
C ILE A 184 9.43 0.46 -15.30
N GLU A 185 10.07 -0.07 -16.32
CA GLU A 185 9.45 -0.95 -17.30
C GLU A 185 9.70 -2.39 -16.89
N VAL A 186 8.63 -3.19 -16.85
CA VAL A 186 8.72 -4.60 -16.46
C VAL A 186 8.49 -5.46 -17.70
N PRO A 187 9.52 -6.15 -18.21
CA PRO A 187 9.38 -6.98 -19.41
C PRO A 187 8.52 -8.22 -19.14
N VAL A 188 7.99 -8.80 -20.21
CA VAL A 188 7.34 -10.13 -20.15
C VAL A 188 8.44 -11.19 -20.20
N GLU A 189 8.87 -11.66 -19.03
CA GLU A 189 9.85 -12.75 -18.90
C GLU A 189 9.21 -13.98 -18.24
N GLY A 190 8.84 -14.96 -19.07
CA GLY A 190 8.33 -16.27 -18.64
C GLY A 190 6.89 -16.27 -18.14
N SER A 191 6.63 -15.55 -17.04
CA SER A 191 5.29 -15.41 -16.44
C SER A 191 4.63 -14.10 -16.87
N GLU A 192 3.30 -14.08 -16.98
CA GLU A 192 2.53 -12.86 -17.21
C GLU A 192 2.43 -12.00 -15.94
N ARG A 193 2.81 -12.54 -14.78
CA ARG A 193 2.82 -11.86 -13.48
C ARG A 193 4.11 -12.09 -12.72
N SER A 194 4.51 -11.08 -11.96
CA SER A 194 5.67 -11.15 -11.07
C SER A 194 5.47 -10.31 -9.82
N TYR A 195 6.50 -10.24 -8.98
CA TYR A 195 6.55 -9.31 -7.85
C TYR A 195 7.56 -8.20 -8.16
N MET A 196 7.12 -6.96 -8.01
CA MET A 196 8.02 -5.81 -7.95
C MET A 196 8.61 -5.71 -6.56
N SER A 197 9.94 -5.71 -6.45
CA SER A 197 10.62 -5.41 -5.18
C SER A 197 10.90 -3.91 -5.08
N ILE A 198 10.60 -3.31 -3.93
CA ILE A 198 11.07 -1.98 -3.54
C ILE A 198 11.93 -2.20 -2.30
N THR A 199 13.20 -1.81 -2.37
CA THR A 199 14.18 -2.13 -1.33
C THR A 199 14.91 -0.88 -0.89
N LEU A 200 15.05 -0.73 0.43
CA LEU A 200 15.88 0.27 1.07
C LEU A 200 17.02 -0.41 1.82
N HIS A 201 18.22 0.17 1.72
CA HIS A 201 19.40 -0.31 2.41
C HIS A 201 20.26 0.87 2.86
N PRO A 202 20.86 0.88 4.08
CA PRO A 202 21.69 1.99 4.50
C PRO A 202 22.89 2.16 3.55
N ASP A 203 23.28 3.39 3.29
CA ASP A 203 24.45 3.66 2.44
C ASP A 203 25.70 2.99 3.05
N ALA A 204 26.55 2.42 2.20
CA ALA A 204 27.72 1.67 2.66
C ALA A 204 28.74 2.54 3.41
N GLU A 205 28.83 3.84 3.06
CA GLU A 205 29.77 4.80 3.62
C GLU A 205 29.25 5.47 4.89
N ILE A 206 27.97 5.30 5.24
CA ILE A 206 27.42 5.89 6.46
C ILE A 206 28.11 5.33 7.71
N GLY A 207 28.39 6.23 8.66
CA GLY A 207 28.99 5.87 9.94
C GLY A 207 28.19 4.77 10.66
N PRO A 208 28.85 3.91 11.44
CA PRO A 208 28.24 2.73 12.05
C PRO A 208 27.17 3.04 13.11
N ASN A 209 26.89 4.31 13.42
CA ASN A 209 25.85 4.74 14.36
C ASN A 209 24.62 5.34 13.66
N HIS A 210 24.62 5.38 12.32
CA HIS A 210 23.65 6.10 11.50
C HIS A 210 23.03 5.23 10.41
N ALA A 211 23.37 3.94 10.35
CA ALA A 211 22.83 3.03 9.36
C ALA A 211 21.35 2.73 9.65
N ASP A 212 20.48 3.30 8.83
CA ASP A 212 19.03 3.15 8.89
C ASP A 212 18.44 3.65 7.56
N ALA A 213 17.19 3.30 7.28
CA ALA A 213 16.42 3.82 6.16
C ALA A 213 15.00 4.16 6.63
N ILE A 214 14.26 5.00 5.91
CA ILE A 214 12.90 5.39 6.31
C ILE A 214 11.97 5.44 5.11
N LEU A 215 10.72 5.00 5.29
CA LEU A 215 9.63 5.23 4.34
C LEU A 215 8.33 5.52 5.08
N ASN A 216 7.57 6.51 4.61
CA ASN A 216 6.30 6.94 5.21
C ASN A 216 5.08 6.50 4.40
N GLY A 217 5.22 6.37 3.08
CA GLY A 217 4.15 5.92 2.21
C GLY A 217 4.66 5.39 0.88
N LEU A 218 3.87 4.54 0.23
CA LEU A 218 4.19 3.92 -1.07
C LEU A 218 2.95 3.90 -1.95
N GLU A 219 3.05 4.44 -3.15
CA GLU A 219 2.05 4.26 -4.21
C GLU A 219 2.69 3.60 -5.42
N VAL A 220 2.01 2.63 -6.02
CA VAL A 220 2.42 2.01 -7.29
C VAL A 220 1.26 2.11 -8.25
N PHE A 221 1.52 2.66 -9.43
CA PHE A 221 0.55 2.80 -10.50
C PHE A 221 1.03 2.07 -11.74
N LYS A 222 0.16 1.26 -12.35
CA LYS A 222 0.38 0.76 -13.69
C LYS A 222 0.02 1.85 -14.69
N VAL A 223 0.90 2.10 -15.65
CA VAL A 223 0.69 3.05 -16.75
C VAL A 223 0.19 2.26 -17.96
N ASN A 224 -0.79 2.80 -18.67
CA ASN A 224 -1.31 2.14 -19.87
C ASN A 224 -0.22 1.97 -20.94
N ASP A 225 -0.37 0.92 -21.74
CA ASP A 225 0.49 0.71 -22.90
C ASP A 225 0.19 1.69 -24.05
N SER A 226 0.94 1.59 -25.14
CA SER A 226 0.78 2.43 -26.33
C SER A 226 -0.58 2.28 -27.04
N SER A 227 -1.32 1.20 -26.75
CA SER A 227 -2.68 0.97 -27.26
C SER A 227 -3.77 1.55 -26.35
N GLY A 228 -3.41 2.07 -25.17
CA GLY A 228 -4.35 2.57 -24.18
C GLY A 228 -4.85 1.50 -23.20
N ASN A 229 -4.27 0.30 -23.21
CA ASN A 229 -4.73 -0.81 -22.40
C ASN A 229 -4.09 -0.83 -21.00
N LEU A 230 -4.86 -1.23 -19.99
CA LEU A 230 -4.43 -1.47 -18.60
C LEU A 230 -4.74 -2.89 -18.13
N ALA A 231 -5.43 -3.69 -18.94
CA ALA A 231 -5.86 -5.04 -18.58
C ALA A 231 -4.64 -5.97 -18.49
N GLY A 232 -4.46 -6.58 -17.33
CA GLY A 232 -3.55 -7.70 -17.12
C GLY A 232 -4.30 -9.04 -17.12
N PRO A 233 -3.57 -10.16 -17.02
CA PRO A 233 -4.15 -11.50 -16.92
C PRO A 233 -4.99 -11.64 -15.64
N ASN A 234 -5.85 -12.66 -15.59
CA ASN A 234 -6.58 -12.96 -14.36
C ASN A 234 -5.64 -13.54 -13.29
N PRO A 235 -5.89 -13.33 -11.99
CA PRO A 235 -5.17 -14.05 -10.95
C PRO A 235 -5.35 -15.55 -11.08
N ASP A 236 -4.25 -16.28 -10.87
CA ASP A 236 -4.32 -17.70 -10.64
C ASP A 236 -5.24 -17.95 -9.45
N LEU A 237 -6.30 -18.72 -9.70
CA LEU A 237 -7.20 -19.12 -8.63
C LEU A 237 -6.44 -20.09 -7.71
N PRO A 238 -6.53 -19.92 -6.38
CA PRO A 238 -6.02 -20.95 -5.48
C PRO A 238 -6.68 -22.27 -5.85
N TRP A 239 -5.87 -23.33 -6.00
CA TRP A 239 -6.32 -24.67 -6.37
C TRP A 239 -7.54 -25.05 -5.53
N ALA A 240 -8.69 -25.26 -6.18
CA ALA A 240 -9.88 -25.75 -5.51
C ALA A 240 -9.57 -27.14 -4.95
N PRO A 241 -9.75 -27.42 -3.65
CA PRO A 241 -9.55 -28.76 -3.13
C PRO A 241 -10.38 -29.74 -3.96
N ALA A 242 -9.74 -30.82 -4.41
CA ALA A 242 -10.38 -31.81 -5.26
C ALA A 242 -11.72 -32.24 -4.64
N PRO A 243 -12.80 -32.37 -5.42
CA PRO A 243 -14.05 -32.89 -4.91
C PRO A 243 -13.74 -34.22 -4.21
N LYS A 244 -14.10 -34.33 -2.93
CA LYS A 244 -13.98 -35.60 -2.21
C LYS A 244 -14.79 -36.62 -3.00
N ASN A 245 -14.11 -37.62 -3.57
CA ASN A 245 -14.78 -38.76 -4.19
C ASN A 245 -15.77 -39.32 -3.17
N SER A 246 -17.06 -39.11 -3.45
CA SER A 246 -18.13 -39.76 -2.72
C SER A 246 -17.92 -41.26 -2.91
N SER A 247 -17.81 -41.98 -1.79
CA SER A 247 -17.71 -43.43 -1.79
C SER A 247 -18.86 -44.01 -2.62
N PRO A 248 -18.64 -45.06 -3.42
CA PRO A 248 -19.72 -45.65 -4.21
C PRO A 248 -20.83 -46.13 -3.25
N PRO A 249 -22.10 -46.00 -3.63
CA PRO A 249 -23.20 -46.41 -2.78
C PRO A 249 -23.09 -47.93 -2.55
N VAL A 250 -23.08 -48.32 -1.27
CA VAL A 250 -23.16 -49.71 -0.85
C VAL A 250 -24.41 -50.34 -1.48
N GLY A 251 -24.18 -51.37 -2.30
CA GLY A 251 -25.25 -52.09 -2.98
C GLY A 251 -26.23 -52.70 -1.96
N ARG A 252 -27.52 -52.37 -2.11
CA ARG A 252 -28.61 -53.09 -1.43
C ARG A 252 -28.96 -54.34 -2.22
N HIS A 253 -28.82 -55.50 -1.60
CA HIS A 253 -29.47 -56.73 -2.04
C HIS A 253 -30.83 -56.89 -1.36
N GLY A 254 -31.86 -57.02 -2.19
CA GLY A 254 -32.96 -57.98 -2.01
C GLY A 254 -34.17 -57.54 -1.17
N GLY A 255 -35.35 -57.61 -1.80
CA GLY A 255 -36.64 -57.74 -1.11
C GLY A 255 -37.70 -56.79 -1.66
N GLY A 256 -38.43 -57.22 -2.69
CA GLY A 256 -39.48 -56.42 -3.31
C GLY A 256 -40.70 -56.22 -2.42
N HIS A 257 -41.47 -55.16 -2.68
CA HIS A 257 -42.93 -55.14 -2.78
C HIS A 257 -43.34 -53.79 -3.41
N SER A 258 -44.22 -53.87 -4.41
CA SER A 258 -44.93 -52.76 -5.06
C SER A 258 -45.72 -51.92 -4.04
N LEU A 259 -45.82 -50.59 -4.20
CA LEU A 259 -47.10 -49.86 -4.31
C LEU A 259 -46.92 -48.31 -4.38
N VAL A 260 -47.38 -47.74 -5.50
CA VAL A 260 -48.23 -46.53 -5.68
C VAL A 260 -47.81 -45.15 -5.15
N ILE A 261 -47.69 -44.23 -6.11
CA ILE A 261 -47.76 -42.78 -5.96
C ILE A 261 -49.24 -42.38 -5.79
N ALA A 262 -49.58 -41.70 -4.69
CA ALA A 262 -50.83 -40.97 -4.54
C ALA A 262 -50.56 -39.63 -3.85
N GLY A 263 -50.93 -38.53 -4.50
CA GLY A 263 -50.83 -37.17 -3.98
C GLY A 263 -52.10 -36.71 -3.24
N ALA A 264 -51.98 -35.58 -2.53
CA ALA A 264 -53.03 -34.61 -2.15
C ALA A 264 -52.31 -33.48 -1.35
N VAL A 265 -52.27 -32.22 -1.78
CA VAL A 265 -53.30 -31.14 -1.79
C VAL A 265 -53.61 -30.54 -0.41
N GLY A 266 -53.49 -29.20 -0.33
CA GLY A 266 -54.06 -28.31 0.70
C GLY A 266 -52.98 -27.62 1.56
N GLY A 267 -52.78 -26.30 1.61
CA GLY A 267 -53.70 -25.17 1.41
C GLY A 267 -54.18 -24.60 2.76
N ILE A 268 -54.22 -23.26 2.88
CA ILE A 268 -54.68 -22.38 4.00
C ILE A 268 -53.49 -21.83 4.85
N ALA A 269 -53.09 -20.55 4.83
CA ALA A 269 -53.72 -19.21 4.88
C ALA A 269 -53.92 -18.65 6.32
N ALA A 270 -53.15 -17.58 6.58
CA ALA A 270 -53.37 -16.37 7.40
C ALA A 270 -53.99 -16.43 8.82
N ALA A 271 -53.30 -15.79 9.78
CA ALA A 271 -53.95 -14.96 10.80
C ALA A 271 -53.01 -13.83 11.30
N LEU A 272 -53.42 -12.59 11.06
CA LEU A 272 -52.90 -11.34 11.64
C LEU A 272 -53.51 -11.15 13.04
N VAL A 273 -52.71 -10.72 14.03
CA VAL A 273 -53.25 -9.99 15.19
C VAL A 273 -52.30 -8.83 15.54
N ALA A 274 -52.80 -7.61 15.31
CA ALA A 274 -52.29 -6.38 15.87
C ALA A 274 -52.85 -6.18 17.29
N GLY A 275 -52.09 -5.55 18.18
CA GLY A 275 -52.56 -5.15 19.50
C GLY A 275 -51.60 -4.19 20.19
N ALA A 276 -51.76 -2.89 19.91
CA ALA A 276 -51.21 -1.80 20.71
C ALA A 276 -52.30 -1.28 21.67
N CYS A 277 -51.92 -0.99 22.93
CA CYS A 277 -52.52 -0.01 23.87
C CYS A 277 -51.74 -0.10 25.20
N THR A 278 -50.83 0.84 25.51
CA THR A 278 -51.00 2.12 26.23
C THR A 278 -51.08 2.05 27.77
N CYS A 279 -50.16 2.83 28.37
CA CYS A 279 -50.28 3.64 29.59
C CYS A 279 -50.18 2.98 30.98
N GLY A 280 -49.33 3.57 31.84
CA GLY A 280 -49.39 3.35 33.29
C GLY A 280 -48.13 3.70 34.08
N SER A 281 -47.74 4.97 34.11
CA SER A 281 -46.80 5.52 35.12
C SER A 281 -47.35 5.28 36.54
N ARG A 282 -46.53 4.74 37.46
CA ARG A 282 -46.61 5.07 38.90
C ARG A 282 -45.23 5.01 39.57
N TYR A 283 -44.90 6.14 40.15
CA TYR A 283 -43.86 6.47 41.12
C TYR A 283 -43.76 5.48 42.30
N ARG A 284 -42.54 5.35 42.85
CA ARG A 284 -42.34 4.94 44.25
C ARG A 284 -41.24 5.78 44.90
N LEU A 285 -41.66 6.58 45.88
CA LEU A 285 -40.84 7.22 46.91
C LEU A 285 -40.43 6.16 47.94
N THR A 286 -39.13 6.12 48.25
CA THR A 286 -38.52 6.15 49.60
C THR A 286 -37.03 6.33 49.41
#